data_AF-A0A072U8P9-F1
#
_entry.id   AF-A0A072U8P9-F1
#
_cell.length_a   1.000
_cell.length_b   1.000
_cell.length_c   1.000
_cell.angle_alpha   90.00
_cell.angle_beta   90.00
_cell.angle_gamma   90.00
#
_symmetry.space_group_name_H-M   'P 1'
#
loop_
_entity.id
_entity.type
_entity.pdbx_description
1 polymer ?
#
loop_
_entity_poly.entity_id
_entity_poly.type
_entity_poly.pdbx_seq_one_letter_code
_entity_poly.pdbx_strand_id
1 'polypeptide(L)'
;MATEVSRNDPTNITIPTHTNAWFYSEHGKALDILKLHPNWSIPQLKDDQVLIKVVAASLNPVDYKRMHALFKDTDPHLPVC
;
A
#
# COMPACT_ATOMS: atom_id res chain seq x y z
N MET A 1 3.68 35.27 1.96
CA MET A 1 3.57 34.46 0.72
C MET A 1 4.37 33.19 0.95
N ALA A 2 3.71 32.03 1.02
CA ALA A 2 4.41 30.76 1.16
C ALA A 2 5.02 30.40 -0.20
N THR A 3 6.32 30.14 -0.21
CA THR A 3 7.07 29.74 -1.38
C THR A 3 6.59 28.37 -1.87
N GLU A 4 6.04 28.32 -3.09
CA GLU A 4 5.87 27.07 -3.81
C GLU A 4 7.24 26.50 -4.13
N VAL A 5 7.66 25.49 -3.38
CA VAL A 5 8.77 24.62 -3.81
C VAL A 5 8.29 23.93 -5.07
N SER A 6 8.92 24.26 -6.21
CA SER A 6 8.68 23.60 -7.49
C SER A 6 8.80 22.09 -7.29
N ARG A 7 7.70 21.37 -7.53
CA ARG A 7 7.57 19.92 -7.27
C ARG A 7 8.48 19.03 -8.14
N ASN A 8 9.29 19.63 -9.01
CA ASN A 8 9.98 18.95 -10.11
C ASN A 8 11.51 19.10 -10.05
N ASP A 9 12.11 19.39 -8.90
CA ASP A 9 13.55 19.21 -8.73
C ASP A 9 13.84 17.74 -8.33
N PRO A 10 14.32 16.88 -9.26
CA PRO A 10 14.56 15.47 -8.98
C PRO A 10 15.72 15.26 -7.98
N THR A 11 16.45 16.32 -7.62
CA THR A 11 17.65 16.21 -6.79
C THR A 11 17.41 16.31 -5.28
N ASN A 12 16.16 16.57 -4.83
CA ASN A 12 15.83 16.71 -3.41
C ASN A 12 14.64 15.84 -2.96
N ILE A 13 14.58 14.59 -3.42
CA ILE A 13 13.58 13.61 -2.98
C ILE A 13 14.18 12.74 -1.88
N THR A 14 13.92 13.11 -0.63
CA THR A 14 14.20 12.24 0.52
C THR A 14 13.11 11.18 0.63
N ILE A 15 13.48 9.92 0.37
CA ILE A 15 12.58 8.77 0.54
C ILE A 15 12.50 8.44 2.05
N PRO A 16 11.31 8.41 2.67
CA PRO A 16 11.19 8.02 4.06
C PRO A 16 11.51 6.53 4.24
N THR A 17 11.87 6.12 5.45
CA THR A 17 12.10 4.70 5.77
C THR A 17 10.81 3.96 6.15
N HIS A 18 9.78 4.70 6.56
CA HIS A 18 8.48 4.18 6.98
C HIS A 18 7.33 5.01 6.42
N THR A 19 6.15 4.41 6.35
CA THR A 19 4.90 5.03 5.87
C THR A 19 3.70 4.53 6.65
N ASN A 20 2.55 5.18 6.47
CA ASN A 20 1.27 4.67 6.95
C ASN A 20 0.78 3.56 6.01
N ALA A 21 0.26 2.46 6.57
CA ALA A 21 -0.34 1.37 5.79
C ALA A 21 -1.61 0.84 6.45
N TRP A 22 -2.60 0.48 5.63
CA TRP A 22 -3.73 -0.34 6.07
C TRP A 22 -3.34 -1.81 5.97
N PHE A 23 -3.47 -2.55 7.07
CA PHE A 23 -3.03 -3.94 7.16
C PHE A 23 -4.03 -4.78 7.97
N TYR A 24 -4.13 -6.06 7.61
CA TYR A 24 -4.86 -7.09 8.34
C TYR A 24 -4.03 -8.39 8.30
N SER A 25 -3.90 -9.08 9.42
CA SER A 25 -3.16 -10.36 9.55
C SER A 25 -4.06 -11.59 9.63
N GLU A 26 -5.37 -11.38 9.67
CA GLU A 26 -6.38 -12.41 9.87
C GLU A 26 -7.61 -12.12 9.02
N HIS A 27 -8.47 -13.12 8.85
CA HIS A 27 -9.71 -13.00 8.07
C HIS A 27 -10.90 -12.63 8.96
N GLY A 28 -11.82 -11.81 8.45
CA GLY A 28 -12.95 -11.32 9.22
C GLY A 28 -13.62 -10.10 8.61
N LYS A 29 -14.51 -9.47 9.39
CA LYS A 29 -15.16 -8.22 8.99
C LYS A 29 -14.13 -7.10 9.00
N ALA A 30 -14.11 -6.28 7.95
CA ALA A 30 -13.13 -5.21 7.78
C ALA A 30 -13.01 -4.29 9.01
N LEU A 31 -14.12 -3.97 9.67
CA LEU A 31 -14.14 -3.12 10.87
C LEU A 31 -13.33 -3.70 12.04
N ASP A 32 -13.18 -5.02 12.12
CA ASP A 32 -12.52 -5.70 13.23
C ASP A 32 -11.02 -5.92 12.92
N ILE A 33 -10.69 -6.18 11.66
CA ILE A 33 -9.36 -6.68 11.25
C ILE A 33 -8.50 -5.64 10.52
N LEU A 34 -9.09 -4.67 9.82
CA LEU A 34 -8.36 -3.71 9.00
C LEU A 34 -7.91 -2.54 9.87
N LYS A 35 -6.60 -2.43 10.11
CA LYS A 35 -6.03 -1.45 11.03
C LYS A 35 -5.03 -0.54 10.32
N LEU A 36 -5.00 0.73 10.73
CA LEU A 36 -3.99 1.68 10.27
C LEU A 36 -2.72 1.52 11.08
N HIS A 37 -1.63 1.16 10.42
CA HIS A 37 -0.28 1.10 10.99
C HIS A 37 0.50 2.34 10.57
N PRO A 38 0.89 3.23 11.51
CA PRO A 38 1.52 4.51 11.16
C PRO A 38 3.03 4.43 10.87
N ASN A 39 3.66 3.28 11.10
CA ASN A 39 5.10 3.11 10.97
C ASN A 39 5.43 1.79 10.25
N TRP A 40 4.87 1.61 9.06
CA TRP A 40 5.13 0.46 8.21
C TRP A 40 6.44 0.65 7.44
N SER A 41 7.36 -0.31 7.50
CA SER A 41 8.65 -0.20 6.82
C SER A 41 8.48 -0.20 5.30
N ILE A 42 9.24 0.66 4.63
CA ILE A 42 9.33 0.65 3.16
C ILE A 42 10.29 -0.49 2.76
N PRO A 43 9.88 -1.39 1.85
CA PRO A 43 10.71 -2.52 1.45
C PRO A 43 11.93 -2.09 0.64
N GLN A 44 12.99 -2.90 0.68
CA GLN A 44 14.13 -2.73 -0.21
C GLN A 44 13.78 -3.21 -1.61
N LEU A 45 14.04 -2.37 -2.62
CA LEU A 45 13.72 -2.66 -4.01
C LEU A 45 14.76 -3.59 -4.65
N LYS A 46 14.28 -4.42 -5.58
CA LYS A 46 15.10 -5.12 -6.58
C LYS A 46 15.23 -4.27 -7.86
N ASP A 47 16.14 -4.67 -8.74
CA ASP A 47 16.44 -3.95 -10.00
C ASP A 47 15.23 -3.80 -10.94
N ASP A 48 14.22 -4.67 -10.82
CA ASP A 48 13.01 -4.72 -11.65
C ASP A 48 11.78 -4.08 -10.97
N GLN A 49 11.97 -3.37 -9.86
CA GLN A 49 10.89 -2.81 -9.06
C GLN A 49 10.93 -1.28 -9.02
N VAL A 50 9.77 -0.66 -8.79
CA VAL A 50 9.64 0.79 -8.63
C VAL A 50 8.93 1.12 -7.32
N LEU A 51 9.31 2.24 -6.69
CA LEU A 51 8.65 2.76 -5.50
C LEU A 51 7.67 3.85 -5.91
N ILE A 52 6.40 3.66 -5.61
CA ILE A 52 5.34 4.59 -5.99
C ILE A 52 4.82 5.30 -4.74
N LYS A 53 4.84 6.64 -4.75
CA LYS A 53 4.13 7.44 -3.76
C LYS A 53 2.64 7.41 -4.08
N VAL A 54 1.89 6.57 -3.37
CA VAL A 54 0.44 6.45 -3.52
C VAL A 54 -0.25 7.67 -2.93
N VAL A 55 -1.01 8.41 -3.75
CA VAL A 55 -1.83 9.55 -3.30
C VAL A 55 -3.26 9.10 -2.97
N ALA A 56 -3.77 8.11 -3.69
CA ALA A 56 -5.06 7.47 -3.47
C ALA A 56 -5.04 6.04 -4.01
N ALA A 57 -5.89 5.19 -3.44
CA ALA A 57 -6.15 3.82 -3.91
C ALA A 57 -7.66 3.55 -3.91
N SER A 58 -8.12 2.76 -4.86
CA SER A 58 -9.53 2.36 -4.96
C SER A 58 -9.85 1.17 -4.05
N LEU A 59 -11.11 1.08 -3.60
CA LEU A 59 -11.66 -0.16 -3.05
C LEU A 59 -12.28 -0.97 -4.18
N ASN A 60 -11.88 -2.23 -4.29
CA ASN A 60 -12.32 -3.17 -5.30
C ASN A 60 -13.02 -4.38 -4.63
N PRO A 61 -13.91 -5.11 -5.33
CA PRO A 61 -14.55 -6.30 -4.77
C PRO A 61 -13.57 -7.37 -4.27
N VAL A 62 -12.36 -7.43 -4.85
CA VAL A 62 -11.30 -8.37 -4.42
C VAL A 62 -10.84 -8.10 -2.99
N ASP A 63 -10.85 -6.84 -2.53
CA ASP A 63 -10.39 -6.48 -1.18
C ASP A 63 -11.31 -7.09 -0.11
N TYR A 64 -12.63 -6.99 -0.33
CA TYR A 64 -13.63 -7.65 0.51
C TYR A 64 -13.45 -9.17 0.51
N LYS A 65 -13.30 -9.77 -0.68
CA LYS A 65 -13.17 -11.23 -0.83
C LYS A 65 -11.93 -11.77 -0.13
N ARG A 66 -10.80 -11.06 -0.22
CA ARG A 66 -9.55 -11.41 0.47
C ARG A 66 -9.70 -11.36 1.97
N MET A 67 -10.21 -10.25 2.52
CA MET A 67 -10.46 -10.14 3.97
C MET A 67 -11.40 -11.23 4.52
N HIS A 68 -12.31 -11.77 3.72
CA HIS A 68 -13.25 -12.82 4.14
C HIS A 68 -12.80 -14.26 3.84
N ALA A 69 -11.52 -14.46 3.52
CA ALA A 69 -10.93 -15.78 3.24
C ALA A 69 -11.52 -16.50 2.01
N LEU A 70 -12.18 -15.79 1.09
CA LEU A 70 -12.81 -16.42 -0.08
C LEU A 70 -11.80 -16.93 -1.11
N PHE A 71 -10.54 -16.49 -1.00
CA PHE A 71 -9.41 -16.96 -1.81
C PHE A 71 -8.40 -17.79 -1.03
N LYS A 72 -8.66 -18.14 0.23
CA LYS A 72 -7.64 -18.76 1.11
C LYS A 72 -6.99 -20.02 0.52
N ASP A 73 -7.78 -20.80 -0.25
CA ASP A 73 -7.34 -22.08 -0.83
C ASP A 73 -6.78 -21.91 -2.25
N THR A 74 -6.99 -20.76 -2.88
CA THR A 74 -6.67 -20.51 -4.31
C THR A 74 -6.22 -19.07 -4.57
N ASP A 75 -5.45 -18.44 -3.67
CA ASP A 75 -5.06 -17.02 -3.82
C ASP A 75 -4.16 -16.86 -5.04
N PRO A 76 -4.64 -16.25 -6.14
CA PRO A 76 -3.83 -16.13 -7.32
C PRO A 76 -2.75 -15.07 -7.09
N HIS A 77 -1.56 -15.29 -7.67
CA HIS A 77 -0.57 -14.22 -7.81
C HIS A 77 -1.13 -13.14 -8.74
N LEU A 78 -1.67 -12.07 -8.16
CA LEU A 78 -2.16 -10.90 -8.90
C LEU A 78 -0.99 -10.04 -9.39
N PRO A 79 -1.09 -9.40 -10.57
CA PRO A 79 -2.29 -9.26 -11.41
C PRO A 79 -2.54 -10.49 -12.29
N VAL A 80 -3.75 -11.07 -12.21
CA VAL A 80 -4.23 -12.01 -13.24
C VAL A 80 -4.78 -11.20 -14.40
N CYS A 81 -4.36 -11.56 -15.60
CA CYS A 81 -4.81 -11.00 -16.87
C CYS A 81 -6.22 -11.46 -17.26
#